data_AF-A0A353N6H9-F1
#
_entry.id   AF-A0A353N6H9-F1
#
_cell.length_a   1.000
_cell.length_b   1.000
_cell.length_c   1.000
_cell.angle_alpha   90.00
_cell.angle_beta   90.00
_cell.angle_gamma   90.00
#
_symmetry.space_group_name_H-M   'P 1'
#
loop_
_entity.id
_entity.type
_entity.pdbx_description
1 polymer ?
#
loop_
_entity_poly.entity_id
_entity_poly.type
_entity_poly.pdbx_seq_one_letter_code
_entity_poly.pdbx_strand_id
1 'polypeptide(L)'
;VTAQENKKTLANKVNLQEAIKLYYQGDFDHSINLFATIVKTDPNAENARLNLARLLREAGRLEEALEHLDYLIKTHPTTSKYQSAYLTTAYLAGQNESILTAKLEEETAVDLFWKGLAYYDLKDYDHSHTLLVRSLEHSDFNPLANYFLGLINLEKNNFMKAKDYLTIALTQDPNLVAARYELARAYLGLEDYKSAYKRLKQAQTASPSNKKIQVELEKLLTAHPDLQEEEKKEEATSRLISSAPIVEPVDRTAVPQIRIGLAENVGLIFMKTSADFRLTSDSGVELLSGSPQTILKFVFSPEGRTKVYDEQEHLLLTSTDSLILSYLEPGATTLLFNLEFGRGYYWAGYENRAYRGEIHLLPFQSGLTIVNQLTIEEYLYSVVPSEMPSSWPAAALEAQAIAARTYAFSHLGSYQKRGFDLLSSVSSQAYNGVKNETSSVVKAVNATKGQVLT
;
A
#
# COMPACT_ATOMS: atom_id res chain seq x y z
N VAL A 1 -37.47 -30.78 37.12
CA VAL A 1 -36.18 -30.67 36.40
C VAL A 1 -35.32 -31.85 36.82
N THR A 2 -35.08 -32.78 35.91
CA THR A 2 -34.48 -34.10 36.21
C THR A 2 -32.96 -34.04 36.19
N ALA A 3 -32.27 -34.95 36.90
CA ALA A 3 -30.80 -35.00 36.95
C ALA A 3 -30.13 -35.14 35.56
N GLN A 4 -30.89 -35.62 34.57
CA GLN A 4 -30.45 -35.78 33.18
C GLN A 4 -30.46 -34.44 32.41
N GLU A 5 -31.42 -33.55 32.68
CA GLU A 5 -31.42 -32.17 32.15
C GLU A 5 -30.22 -31.39 32.69
N ASN A 6 -29.93 -31.49 33.99
CA ASN A 6 -28.78 -30.81 34.60
C ASN A 6 -27.42 -31.27 34.04
N LYS A 7 -27.25 -32.57 33.75
CA LYS A 7 -26.03 -33.09 33.09
C LYS A 7 -25.87 -32.57 31.66
N LYS A 8 -26.98 -32.48 30.92
CA LYS A 8 -27.00 -31.96 29.54
C LYS A 8 -26.63 -30.47 29.49
N THR A 9 -27.21 -29.67 30.38
CA THR A 9 -26.89 -28.24 30.50
C THR A 9 -25.42 -27.99 30.87
N LEU A 10 -24.86 -28.81 31.77
CA LEU A 10 -23.45 -28.70 32.15
C LEU A 10 -22.52 -29.09 31.00
N ALA A 11 -22.81 -30.18 30.28
CA ALA A 11 -22.04 -30.61 29.11
C ALA A 11 -22.04 -29.56 27.99
N ASN A 12 -23.19 -28.94 27.71
CA ASN A 12 -23.29 -27.88 26.72
C ASN A 12 -22.49 -26.63 27.13
N LYS A 13 -22.44 -26.30 28.42
CA LYS A 13 -21.63 -25.17 28.92
C LYS A 13 -20.13 -25.41 28.77
N VAL A 14 -19.66 -26.63 29.05
CA VAL A 14 -18.25 -27.03 28.85
C VAL A 14 -17.88 -27.01 27.37
N ASN A 15 -18.72 -27.62 26.52
CA ASN A 15 -18.49 -27.63 25.08
C ASN A 15 -18.48 -26.22 24.46
N LEU A 16 -19.31 -25.30 24.97
CA LEU A 16 -19.33 -23.91 24.51
C LEU A 16 -18.00 -23.20 24.81
N GLN A 17 -17.46 -23.37 26.01
CA GLN A 17 -16.18 -22.75 26.39
C GLN A 17 -15.02 -23.30 25.54
N GLU A 18 -14.99 -24.60 25.31
CA GLU A 18 -13.94 -25.22 24.49
C GLU A 18 -14.07 -24.80 23.02
N ALA A 19 -15.28 -24.72 22.46
CA ALA A 19 -15.51 -24.26 21.09
C ALA A 19 -14.99 -22.83 20.87
N ILE A 20 -15.23 -21.93 21.84
CA ILE A 20 -14.73 -20.55 21.79
C ILE A 20 -13.20 -20.52 21.91
N LYS A 21 -12.62 -21.34 22.79
CA LYS A 21 -11.17 -21.44 22.95
C LYS A 21 -10.49 -21.91 21.65
N LEU A 22 -11.03 -22.95 21.00
CA LEU A 22 -10.51 -23.46 19.73
C LEU A 22 -10.59 -22.40 18.62
N TYR A 23 -11.67 -21.61 18.57
CA TYR A 23 -11.77 -20.47 17.67
C TYR A 23 -10.62 -19.47 17.86
N TYR A 24 -10.35 -19.06 19.10
CA TYR A 24 -9.23 -18.15 19.39
C TYR A 24 -7.85 -18.75 19.14
N GLN A 25 -7.75 -20.08 19.04
CA GLN A 25 -6.53 -20.80 18.65
C GLN A 25 -6.39 -20.98 17.13
N GLY A 26 -7.39 -20.55 16.35
CA GLY A 26 -7.43 -20.73 14.89
C GLY A 26 -7.88 -22.12 14.44
N ASP A 27 -8.34 -22.98 15.36
CA ASP A 27 -8.83 -24.33 15.05
C ASP A 27 -10.34 -24.30 14.76
N PHE A 28 -10.68 -23.78 13.58
CA PHE A 28 -12.07 -23.53 13.18
C PHE A 28 -12.87 -24.83 13.00
N ASP A 29 -12.27 -25.89 12.47
CA ASP A 29 -12.98 -27.15 12.19
C ASP A 29 -13.46 -27.83 13.48
N HIS A 30 -12.60 -27.93 14.50
CA HIS A 30 -13.01 -28.48 15.79
C HIS A 30 -14.01 -27.58 16.52
N SER A 31 -13.86 -26.25 16.39
CA SER A 31 -14.83 -25.29 16.93
C SER A 31 -16.22 -25.49 16.31
N ILE A 32 -16.30 -25.58 14.98
CA ILE A 32 -17.54 -25.84 14.22
C ILE A 32 -18.18 -27.15 14.69
N ASN A 33 -17.40 -28.23 14.83
CA ASN A 33 -17.92 -29.54 15.25
C ASN A 33 -18.50 -29.52 16.67
N LEU A 34 -17.88 -28.78 17.60
CA LEU A 34 -18.42 -28.62 18.95
C LEU A 34 -19.71 -27.80 18.95
N PHE A 35 -19.75 -26.69 18.20
CA PHE A 35 -20.98 -25.92 18.06
C PHE A 35 -22.11 -26.73 17.41
N ALA A 36 -21.83 -27.51 16.36
CA ALA A 36 -22.78 -28.42 15.73
C ALA A 36 -23.30 -29.48 16.72
N THR A 37 -22.43 -30.00 17.59
CA THR A 37 -22.82 -30.94 18.66
C THR A 37 -23.75 -30.29 19.69
N ILE A 38 -23.45 -29.05 20.09
CA ILE A 38 -24.33 -28.28 20.99
C ILE A 38 -25.70 -28.07 20.34
N VAL A 39 -25.74 -27.64 19.07
CA VAL A 39 -26.98 -27.39 18.32
C VAL A 39 -27.78 -28.68 18.09
N LYS A 40 -27.10 -29.81 17.86
CA LYS A 40 -27.74 -31.13 17.70
C LYS A 40 -28.36 -31.61 19.00
N THR A 41 -27.69 -31.40 20.12
CA THR A 41 -28.18 -31.84 21.44
C THR A 41 -29.23 -30.88 21.99
N ASP A 42 -29.11 -29.59 21.73
CA ASP A 42 -30.05 -28.54 22.11
C ASP A 42 -30.39 -27.65 20.90
N PRO A 43 -31.45 -28.00 20.15
CA PRO A 43 -31.86 -27.25 18.97
C PRO A 43 -32.19 -25.78 19.23
N ASN A 44 -32.58 -25.44 20.46
CA ASN A 44 -32.95 -24.10 20.91
C ASN A 44 -31.77 -23.29 21.47
N ALA A 45 -30.54 -23.80 21.37
CA ALA A 45 -29.33 -23.07 21.76
C ALA A 45 -29.02 -21.94 20.76
N GLU A 46 -29.81 -20.86 20.78
CA GLU A 46 -29.78 -19.77 19.80
C GLU A 46 -28.39 -19.18 19.59
N ASN A 47 -27.68 -18.87 20.68
CA ASN A 47 -26.33 -18.29 20.60
C ASN A 47 -25.32 -19.26 19.98
N ALA A 48 -25.41 -20.56 20.31
CA ALA A 48 -24.54 -21.59 19.73
C ALA A 48 -24.83 -21.77 18.24
N ARG A 49 -26.10 -21.75 17.85
CA ARG A 49 -26.54 -21.83 16.46
C ARG A 49 -26.11 -20.61 15.64
N LEU A 50 -26.23 -19.40 16.20
CA LEU A 50 -25.77 -18.19 15.52
C LEU A 50 -24.24 -18.18 15.36
N ASN A 51 -23.49 -18.60 16.38
CA ASN A 51 -22.04 -18.73 16.28
C ASN A 51 -21.63 -19.80 15.27
N LEU A 52 -22.33 -20.94 15.24
CA LEU A 52 -22.14 -21.96 14.21
C LEU A 52 -22.33 -21.40 12.80
N ALA A 53 -23.42 -20.68 12.56
CA ALA A 53 -23.69 -20.06 11.26
C ALA A 53 -22.59 -19.06 10.85
N ARG A 54 -22.08 -18.25 11.79
CA ARG A 54 -20.98 -17.31 11.53
C ARG A 54 -19.69 -18.03 11.15
N LEU A 55 -19.32 -19.09 11.88
CA LEU A 55 -18.12 -19.88 11.60
C LEU A 55 -18.24 -20.63 10.27
N LEU A 56 -19.41 -21.21 9.97
CA LEU A 56 -19.68 -21.84 8.69
C LEU A 56 -19.53 -20.85 7.54
N ARG A 57 -20.03 -19.61 7.70
CA ARG A 57 -19.84 -18.54 6.73
C ARG A 57 -18.37 -18.18 6.54
N GLU A 58 -17.61 -18.01 7.63
CA GLU A 58 -16.16 -17.74 7.57
C GLU A 58 -15.39 -18.89 6.90
N ALA A 59 -15.85 -20.13 7.06
CA ALA A 59 -15.32 -21.31 6.39
C ALA A 59 -15.80 -21.49 4.93
N GLY A 60 -16.64 -20.58 4.41
CA GLY A 60 -17.19 -20.67 3.06
C GLY A 60 -18.31 -21.72 2.87
N ARG A 61 -18.80 -22.33 3.96
CA ARG A 61 -19.91 -23.29 3.98
C ARG A 61 -21.25 -22.54 4.08
N LEU A 62 -21.55 -21.77 3.03
CA LEU A 62 -22.59 -20.72 3.06
C LEU A 62 -24.01 -21.30 3.14
N GLU A 63 -24.29 -22.39 2.44
CA GLU A 63 -25.59 -23.06 2.43
C GLU A 63 -25.94 -23.61 3.82
N GLU A 64 -24.99 -24.26 4.49
CA GLU A 64 -25.18 -24.76 5.86
C GLU A 64 -25.37 -23.61 6.86
N ALA A 65 -24.65 -22.50 6.68
CA ALA A 65 -24.87 -21.30 7.49
C ALA A 65 -26.29 -20.75 7.31
N LEU A 66 -26.80 -20.71 6.08
CA LEU A 66 -28.16 -20.26 5.77
C LEU A 66 -29.22 -21.17 6.41
N GLU A 67 -29.06 -22.49 6.38
CA GLU A 67 -30.00 -23.42 7.04
C GLU A 67 -30.14 -23.12 8.55
N HIS A 68 -29.03 -22.83 9.23
CA HIS A 68 -29.06 -22.46 10.64
C HIS A 68 -29.71 -21.09 10.88
N LEU A 69 -29.52 -20.12 9.97
CA LEU A 69 -30.12 -18.79 10.05
C LEU A 69 -31.61 -18.82 9.75
N ASP A 70 -32.05 -19.59 8.77
CA ASP A 70 -33.47 -19.81 8.45
C ASP A 70 -34.21 -20.41 9.64
N TYR A 71 -33.58 -21.37 10.34
CA TYR A 71 -34.13 -21.89 11.58
C TYR A 71 -34.33 -20.78 12.62
N LEU A 72 -33.28 -19.97 12.88
CA LEU A 72 -33.33 -18.87 13.85
C LEU A 72 -34.40 -17.83 13.51
N ILE A 73 -34.52 -17.46 12.24
CA ILE A 73 -35.52 -16.53 11.72
C ILE A 73 -36.92 -17.10 11.89
N LYS A 74 -37.13 -18.38 11.57
CA LYS A 74 -38.43 -19.04 11.69
C LYS A 74 -38.89 -19.12 13.15
N THR A 75 -37.99 -19.39 14.08
CA THR A 75 -38.32 -19.49 15.52
C THR A 75 -38.37 -18.14 16.23
N HIS A 76 -37.66 -17.13 15.74
CA HIS A 76 -37.55 -15.80 16.35
C HIS A 76 -37.68 -14.68 15.29
N PRO A 77 -38.85 -14.52 14.65
CA PRO A 77 -39.02 -13.66 13.46
C PRO A 77 -38.77 -12.18 13.72
N THR A 78 -38.92 -11.71 14.97
CA THR A 78 -38.72 -10.31 15.38
C THR A 78 -37.28 -9.98 15.76
N THR A 79 -36.37 -10.97 15.75
CA THR A 79 -34.98 -10.76 16.18
C THR A 79 -34.10 -10.31 15.02
N SER A 80 -33.88 -8.99 14.92
CA SER A 80 -33.15 -8.33 13.82
C SER A 80 -31.76 -8.91 13.53
N LYS A 81 -30.97 -9.23 14.57
CA LYS A 81 -29.60 -9.78 14.41
C LYS A 81 -29.53 -11.06 13.57
N TYR A 82 -30.58 -11.89 13.55
CA TYR A 82 -30.61 -13.12 12.75
C TYR A 82 -30.85 -12.79 11.28
N GLN A 83 -31.74 -11.85 11.01
CA GLN A 83 -31.97 -11.35 9.66
C GLN A 83 -30.75 -10.63 9.10
N SER A 84 -30.09 -9.78 9.88
CA SER A 84 -28.84 -9.11 9.44
C SER A 84 -27.75 -10.12 9.07
N ALA A 85 -27.58 -11.16 9.89
CA ALA A 85 -26.64 -12.24 9.59
C ALA A 85 -27.04 -13.01 8.32
N TYR A 86 -28.34 -13.23 8.10
CA TYR A 86 -28.87 -13.85 6.89
C TYR A 86 -28.59 -13.02 5.64
N LEU A 87 -28.85 -11.70 5.63
CA LEU A 87 -28.63 -10.86 4.44
C LEU A 87 -27.17 -10.91 3.97
N THR A 88 -26.21 -10.77 4.88
CA THR A 88 -24.79 -10.89 4.55
C THR A 88 -24.45 -12.28 3.99
N THR A 89 -24.96 -13.34 4.62
CA THR A 89 -24.64 -14.73 4.22
C THR A 89 -25.27 -15.07 2.88
N ALA A 90 -26.51 -14.65 2.65
CA ALA A 90 -27.25 -14.86 1.41
C ALA A 90 -26.58 -14.13 0.24
N TYR A 91 -26.07 -12.92 0.47
CA TYR A 91 -25.33 -12.18 -0.55
C TYR A 91 -24.05 -12.91 -0.95
N LEU A 92 -23.26 -13.34 0.04
CA LEU A 92 -22.03 -14.12 -0.21
C LEU A 92 -22.33 -15.45 -0.92
N ALA A 93 -23.51 -16.04 -0.68
CA ALA A 93 -23.98 -17.27 -1.34
C ALA A 93 -24.53 -17.01 -2.76
N GLY A 94 -24.59 -15.76 -3.21
CA GLY A 94 -25.20 -15.37 -4.49
C GLY A 94 -26.73 -15.47 -4.53
N GLN A 95 -27.40 -15.60 -3.38
CA GLN A 95 -28.85 -15.70 -3.27
C GLN A 95 -29.51 -14.30 -3.22
N ASN A 96 -29.21 -13.47 -4.22
CA ASN A 96 -29.59 -12.06 -4.24
C ASN A 96 -31.12 -11.84 -4.23
N GLU A 97 -31.91 -12.71 -4.84
CA GLU A 97 -33.37 -12.62 -4.85
C GLU A 97 -33.98 -12.85 -3.45
N SER A 98 -33.42 -13.79 -2.69
CA SER A 98 -33.88 -14.11 -1.33
C SER A 98 -33.76 -12.91 -0.38
N ILE A 99 -32.72 -12.08 -0.57
CA ILE A 99 -32.47 -10.85 0.20
C ILE A 99 -33.60 -9.84 0.02
N LEU A 100 -34.19 -9.75 -1.18
CA LEU A 100 -35.23 -8.77 -1.50
C LEU A 100 -36.55 -9.05 -0.76
N THR A 101 -36.81 -10.31 -0.45
CA THR A 101 -38.04 -10.75 0.23
C THR A 101 -37.95 -10.69 1.75
N ALA A 102 -36.76 -10.44 2.30
CA ALA A 102 -36.51 -10.38 3.73
C ALA A 102 -37.17 -9.14 4.36
N LYS A 103 -38.18 -9.39 5.20
CA LYS A 103 -38.87 -8.36 5.98
C LYS A 103 -38.09 -8.06 7.26
N LEU A 104 -37.78 -6.78 7.46
CA LEU A 104 -37.13 -6.27 8.66
C LEU A 104 -38.07 -5.29 9.36
N GLU A 105 -38.17 -5.36 10.69
CA GLU A 105 -38.92 -4.37 11.49
C GLU A 105 -38.16 -3.04 11.56
N GLU A 106 -36.83 -3.10 11.67
CA GLU A 106 -35.93 -1.95 11.63
C GLU A 106 -34.73 -2.33 10.74
N GLU A 107 -34.38 -1.47 9.78
CA GLU A 107 -33.25 -1.70 8.88
C GLU A 107 -32.03 -0.96 9.41
N THR A 108 -30.98 -1.70 9.77
CA THR A 108 -29.70 -1.09 10.15
C THR A 108 -28.94 -0.61 8.91
N ALA A 109 -27.93 0.23 9.10
CA ALA A 109 -27.02 0.63 8.02
C ALA A 109 -26.45 -0.58 7.26
N VAL A 110 -26.06 -1.64 7.98
CA VAL A 110 -25.50 -2.86 7.40
C VAL A 110 -26.53 -3.61 6.55
N ASP A 111 -27.78 -3.67 7.02
CA ASP A 111 -28.86 -4.35 6.28
C ASP A 111 -29.17 -3.62 4.96
N LEU A 112 -29.29 -2.29 5.04
CA LEU A 112 -29.51 -1.42 3.88
C LEU A 112 -28.38 -1.55 2.86
N PHE A 113 -27.14 -1.62 3.34
CA PHE A 113 -25.97 -1.84 2.50
C PHE A 113 -26.05 -3.17 1.72
N TRP A 114 -26.27 -4.30 2.40
CA TRP A 114 -26.33 -5.61 1.74
C TRP A 114 -27.52 -5.73 0.79
N LYS A 115 -28.69 -5.19 1.15
CA LYS A 115 -29.83 -5.09 0.23
C LYS A 115 -29.48 -4.24 -1.00
N GLY A 116 -28.83 -3.10 -0.78
CA GLY A 116 -28.35 -2.23 -1.85
C GLY A 116 -27.39 -2.93 -2.82
N LEU A 117 -26.47 -3.75 -2.30
CA LEU A 117 -25.57 -4.58 -3.12
C LEU A 117 -26.32 -5.68 -3.89
N ALA A 118 -27.31 -6.32 -3.28
CA ALA A 118 -28.13 -7.31 -3.98
C ALA A 118 -28.86 -6.70 -5.19
N TYR A 119 -29.44 -5.51 -5.03
CA TYR A 119 -30.03 -4.77 -6.15
C TYR A 119 -28.99 -4.33 -7.19
N TYR A 120 -27.78 -3.96 -6.76
CA TYR A 120 -26.68 -3.62 -7.67
C TYR A 120 -26.34 -4.79 -8.59
N ASP A 121 -26.17 -5.99 -8.04
CA ASP A 121 -25.84 -7.21 -8.79
C ASP A 121 -26.97 -7.64 -9.73
N LEU A 122 -28.22 -7.36 -9.34
CA LEU A 122 -29.42 -7.54 -10.17
C LEU A 122 -29.59 -6.41 -11.23
N LYS A 123 -28.65 -5.45 -11.28
CA LYS A 123 -28.65 -4.28 -12.18
C LYS A 123 -29.82 -3.31 -11.99
N ASP A 124 -30.50 -3.38 -10.86
CA ASP A 124 -31.50 -2.41 -10.46
C ASP A 124 -30.81 -1.25 -9.71
N TYR A 125 -30.20 -0.38 -10.50
CA TYR A 125 -29.39 0.72 -9.98
C TYR A 125 -30.21 1.83 -9.30
N ASP A 126 -31.53 1.86 -9.44
CA ASP A 126 -32.38 2.86 -8.79
C ASP A 126 -32.69 2.46 -7.35
N HIS A 127 -33.11 1.21 -7.14
CA HIS A 127 -33.30 0.68 -5.78
C HIS A 127 -31.97 0.57 -5.03
N SER A 128 -30.92 0.10 -5.72
CA SER A 128 -29.56 0.03 -5.15
C SER A 128 -29.09 1.40 -4.65
N HIS A 129 -29.18 2.44 -5.49
CA HIS A 129 -28.78 3.80 -5.10
C HIS A 129 -29.56 4.29 -3.88
N THR A 130 -30.88 4.08 -3.86
CA THR A 130 -31.74 4.52 -2.75
C THR A 130 -31.33 3.88 -1.43
N LEU A 131 -31.08 2.56 -1.43
CA LEU A 131 -30.72 1.83 -0.22
C LEU A 131 -29.29 2.14 0.25
N LEU A 132 -28.34 2.31 -0.67
CA LEU A 132 -26.96 2.70 -0.32
C LEU A 132 -26.90 4.13 0.26
N VAL A 133 -27.68 5.07 -0.27
CA VAL A 133 -27.80 6.42 0.32
C VAL A 133 -28.39 6.33 1.73
N ARG A 134 -29.52 5.62 1.91
CA ARG A 134 -30.11 5.41 3.24
C ARG A 134 -29.11 4.76 4.21
N SER A 135 -28.32 3.78 3.75
CA SER A 135 -27.27 3.18 4.57
C SER A 135 -26.28 4.25 5.08
N LEU A 136 -25.89 5.21 4.24
CA LEU A 136 -24.97 6.28 4.61
C LEU A 136 -25.62 7.36 5.49
N GLU A 137 -26.94 7.55 5.39
CA GLU A 137 -27.70 8.41 6.33
C GLU A 137 -27.69 7.84 7.75
N HIS A 138 -27.67 6.51 7.90
CA HIS A 138 -27.55 5.83 9.21
C HIS A 138 -26.10 5.76 9.72
N SER A 139 -25.12 5.64 8.82
CA SER A 139 -23.69 5.58 9.16
C SER A 139 -22.86 6.12 8.00
N ASP A 140 -22.29 7.30 8.18
CA ASP A 140 -21.52 8.00 7.15
C ASP A 140 -20.19 7.31 6.78
N PHE A 141 -19.64 6.49 7.69
CA PHE A 141 -18.43 5.70 7.46
C PHE A 141 -18.76 4.34 6.82
N ASN A 142 -18.76 4.30 5.49
CA ASN A 142 -18.77 3.06 4.70
C ASN A 142 -18.12 3.31 3.33
N PRO A 143 -16.82 3.02 3.16
CA PRO A 143 -16.11 3.29 1.91
C PRO A 143 -16.66 2.46 0.74
N LEU A 144 -17.16 1.25 1.00
CA LEU A 144 -17.75 0.40 -0.03
C LEU A 144 -19.10 0.93 -0.52
N ALA A 145 -19.96 1.44 0.36
CA ALA A 145 -21.22 2.05 -0.04
C ALA A 145 -20.98 3.25 -0.99
N ASN A 146 -20.02 4.12 -0.63
CA ASN A 146 -19.59 5.23 -1.49
C ASN A 146 -19.00 4.73 -2.81
N TYR A 147 -18.18 3.67 -2.80
CA TYR A 147 -17.65 3.06 -4.02
C TYR A 147 -18.75 2.58 -4.97
N PHE A 148 -19.73 1.83 -4.47
CA PHE A 148 -20.84 1.34 -5.29
C PHE A 148 -21.77 2.46 -5.76
N LEU A 149 -22.02 3.50 -4.95
CA LEU A 149 -22.71 4.71 -5.41
C LEU A 149 -21.94 5.43 -6.53
N GLY A 150 -20.61 5.44 -6.44
CA GLY A 150 -19.71 5.90 -7.49
C GLY A 150 -19.92 5.13 -8.80
N LEU A 151 -19.86 3.79 -8.72
CA LEU A 151 -20.10 2.89 -9.87
C LEU A 151 -21.48 3.10 -10.49
N ILE A 152 -22.53 3.17 -9.68
CA ILE A 152 -23.90 3.42 -10.16
C ILE A 152 -23.98 4.75 -10.91
N ASN A 153 -23.34 5.79 -10.40
CA ASN A 153 -23.33 7.09 -11.08
C ASN A 153 -22.49 7.07 -12.36
N LEU A 154 -21.44 6.25 -12.47
CA LEU A 154 -20.74 6.02 -13.74
C LEU A 154 -21.67 5.38 -14.78
N GLU A 155 -22.41 4.33 -14.41
CA GLU A 155 -23.36 3.66 -15.30
C GLU A 155 -24.51 4.59 -15.75
N LYS A 156 -24.88 5.56 -14.91
CA LYS A 156 -25.88 6.60 -15.23
C LYS A 156 -25.29 7.83 -15.94
N ASN A 157 -23.99 7.83 -16.28
CA ASN A 157 -23.25 8.97 -16.84
C ASN A 157 -23.29 10.25 -15.96
N ASN A 158 -23.56 10.10 -14.66
CA ASN A 158 -23.54 11.19 -13.67
C ASN A 158 -22.11 11.38 -13.15
N PHE A 159 -21.18 11.74 -14.03
CA PHE A 159 -19.75 11.70 -13.76
C PHE A 159 -19.31 12.59 -12.58
N MET A 160 -19.98 13.72 -12.35
CA MET A 160 -19.68 14.58 -11.20
C MET A 160 -19.96 13.87 -9.87
N LYS A 161 -21.15 13.27 -9.73
CA LYS A 161 -21.52 12.50 -8.53
C LYS A 161 -20.64 11.27 -8.36
N ALA A 162 -20.29 10.60 -9.47
CA ALA A 162 -19.37 9.47 -9.44
C ALA A 162 -18.02 9.89 -8.84
N LYS A 163 -17.44 10.98 -9.33
CA LYS A 163 -16.18 11.55 -8.82
C LYS A 163 -16.27 11.84 -7.33
N ASP A 164 -17.35 12.49 -6.87
CA ASP A 164 -17.52 12.87 -5.47
C ASP A 164 -17.59 11.64 -4.55
N TYR A 165 -18.45 10.66 -4.86
CA TYR A 165 -18.56 9.42 -4.08
C TYR A 165 -17.26 8.61 -4.08
N LEU A 166 -16.58 8.46 -5.22
CA LEU A 166 -15.32 7.73 -5.32
C LEU A 166 -14.18 8.44 -4.56
N THR A 167 -14.22 9.77 -4.51
CA THR A 167 -13.28 10.57 -3.71
C THR A 167 -13.52 10.34 -2.21
N ILE A 168 -14.78 10.32 -1.76
CA ILE A 168 -15.13 9.99 -0.38
C ILE A 168 -14.66 8.57 -0.03
N ALA A 169 -14.93 7.60 -0.90
CA ALA A 169 -14.50 6.20 -0.71
C ALA A 169 -12.98 6.08 -0.50
N LEU A 170 -12.18 6.73 -1.35
CA LEU A 170 -10.71 6.74 -1.24
C LEU A 170 -10.18 7.57 -0.06
N THR A 171 -10.97 8.52 0.44
CA THR A 171 -10.64 9.29 1.65
C THR A 171 -10.86 8.44 2.90
N GLN A 172 -11.95 7.68 2.95
CA GLN A 172 -12.27 6.78 4.07
C GLN A 172 -11.38 5.52 4.08
N ASP A 173 -11.13 4.94 2.92
CA ASP A 173 -10.19 3.83 2.75
C ASP A 173 -9.25 4.05 1.56
N PRO A 174 -8.05 4.61 1.82
CA PRO A 174 -7.01 4.74 0.81
C PRO A 174 -6.57 3.40 0.18
N ASN A 175 -6.76 2.26 0.87
CA ASN A 175 -6.41 0.93 0.35
C ASN A 175 -7.41 0.38 -0.66
N LEU A 176 -8.54 1.04 -0.90
CA LEU A 176 -9.54 0.60 -1.88
C LEU A 176 -9.05 0.84 -3.31
N VAL A 177 -8.05 0.05 -3.75
CA VAL A 177 -7.37 0.20 -5.04
C VAL A 177 -8.37 0.13 -6.21
N ALA A 178 -9.44 -0.65 -6.06
CA ALA A 178 -10.52 -0.76 -7.04
C ALA A 178 -11.18 0.60 -7.38
N ALA A 179 -11.24 1.54 -6.43
CA ALA A 179 -11.85 2.86 -6.66
C ALA A 179 -10.97 3.80 -7.48
N ARG A 180 -9.65 3.56 -7.61
CA ARG A 180 -8.74 4.47 -8.32
C ARG A 180 -9.03 4.54 -9.82
N TYR A 181 -9.22 3.38 -10.45
CA TYR A 181 -9.54 3.32 -11.88
C TYR A 181 -10.92 3.90 -12.16
N GLU A 182 -11.89 3.63 -11.29
CA GLU A 182 -13.25 4.16 -11.43
C GLU A 182 -13.26 5.69 -11.28
N LEU A 183 -12.45 6.25 -10.38
CA LEU A 183 -12.30 7.69 -10.27
C LEU A 183 -11.70 8.29 -11.54
N ALA A 184 -10.73 7.61 -12.16
CA ALA A 184 -10.21 8.02 -13.45
C ALA A 184 -11.28 8.00 -14.56
N ARG A 185 -12.16 6.97 -14.58
CA ARG A 185 -13.33 6.93 -15.49
C ARG A 185 -14.27 8.11 -15.27
N ALA A 186 -14.49 8.52 -14.02
CA ALA A 186 -15.30 9.70 -13.73
C ALA A 186 -14.68 10.98 -14.32
N TYR A 187 -13.37 11.17 -14.21
CA TYR A 187 -12.69 12.31 -14.84
C TYR A 187 -12.70 12.25 -16.37
N LEU A 188 -12.56 11.06 -16.98
CA LEU A 188 -12.69 10.88 -18.42
C LEU A 188 -14.08 11.29 -18.92
N GLY A 189 -15.14 10.89 -18.23
CA GLY A 189 -16.51 11.29 -18.57
C GLY A 189 -16.80 12.78 -18.32
N LEU A 190 -16.03 13.44 -17.47
CA LEU A 190 -16.05 14.90 -17.28
C LEU A 190 -15.20 15.66 -18.32
N GLU A 191 -14.50 14.95 -19.21
CA GLU A 191 -13.53 15.51 -20.17
C GLU A 191 -12.36 16.27 -19.49
N ASP A 192 -12.14 16.05 -18.19
CA ASP A 192 -10.96 16.56 -17.48
C ASP A 192 -9.78 15.59 -17.68
N TYR A 193 -9.24 15.63 -18.90
CA TYR A 193 -8.20 14.73 -19.37
C TYR A 193 -6.90 14.84 -18.55
N LYS A 194 -6.57 16.04 -18.04
CA LYS A 194 -5.39 16.25 -17.20
C LYS A 194 -5.52 15.52 -15.86
N SER A 195 -6.66 15.64 -15.19
CA SER A 195 -6.92 14.88 -13.97
C SER A 195 -7.03 13.39 -14.24
N ALA A 196 -7.73 12.99 -15.32
CA ALA A 196 -7.85 11.59 -15.72
C ALA A 196 -6.48 10.93 -15.93
N TYR A 197 -5.57 11.61 -16.65
CA TYR A 197 -4.20 11.14 -16.87
C TYR A 197 -3.46 10.88 -15.55
N LYS A 198 -3.49 11.84 -14.63
CA LYS A 198 -2.87 11.70 -13.30
C LYS A 198 -3.46 10.52 -12.52
N ARG A 199 -4.79 10.35 -12.52
CA ARG A 199 -5.47 9.23 -11.84
C ARG A 199 -5.18 7.88 -12.49
N LEU A 200 -5.11 7.80 -13.82
CA LEU A 200 -4.73 6.58 -14.53
C LEU A 200 -3.29 6.16 -14.23
N LYS A 201 -2.33 7.09 -14.18
CA LYS A 201 -0.94 6.80 -13.77
C LYS A 201 -0.87 6.27 -12.34
N GLN A 202 -1.60 6.89 -11.41
CA GLN A 202 -1.70 6.41 -10.03
C GLN A 202 -2.30 5.00 -9.96
N ALA A 203 -3.38 4.75 -10.70
CA ALA A 203 -4.02 3.44 -10.75
C ALA A 203 -3.10 2.38 -11.38
N GLN A 204 -2.34 2.73 -12.43
CA GLN A 204 -1.35 1.84 -13.05
C GLN A 204 -0.22 1.49 -12.08
N THR A 205 0.26 2.45 -11.30
CA THR A 205 1.31 2.21 -10.30
C THR A 205 0.82 1.28 -9.17
N ALA A 206 -0.41 1.47 -8.71
CA ALA A 206 -1.02 0.61 -7.69
C ALA A 206 -1.46 -0.77 -8.23
N SER A 207 -1.69 -0.91 -9.54
CA SER A 207 -2.09 -2.18 -10.18
C SER A 207 -1.42 -2.37 -11.55
N PRO A 208 -0.09 -2.63 -11.58
CA PRO A 208 0.68 -2.64 -12.84
C PRO A 208 0.24 -3.69 -13.86
N SER A 209 -0.34 -4.80 -13.40
CA SER A 209 -0.81 -5.91 -14.23
C SER A 209 -2.23 -5.70 -14.79
N ASN A 210 -2.92 -4.61 -14.44
CA ASN A 210 -4.29 -4.36 -14.89
C ASN A 210 -4.30 -3.83 -16.34
N LYS A 211 -4.61 -4.71 -17.29
CA LYS A 211 -4.70 -4.41 -18.72
C LYS A 211 -5.71 -3.30 -19.06
N LYS A 212 -6.81 -3.18 -18.30
CA LYS A 212 -7.83 -2.14 -18.58
C LYS A 212 -7.24 -0.74 -18.39
N ILE A 213 -6.44 -0.54 -17.34
CA ILE A 213 -5.78 0.74 -17.05
C ILE A 213 -4.78 1.06 -18.15
N GLN A 214 -3.99 0.08 -18.59
CA GLN A 214 -2.99 0.26 -19.65
C GLN A 214 -3.63 0.70 -20.97
N VAL A 215 -4.69 -0.02 -21.40
CA VAL A 215 -5.41 0.30 -22.64
C VAL A 215 -6.04 1.69 -22.57
N GLU A 216 -6.62 2.07 -21.43
CA GLU A 216 -7.28 3.37 -21.30
C GLU A 216 -6.28 4.54 -21.27
N LEU A 217 -5.11 4.35 -20.63
CA LEU A 217 -4.02 5.31 -20.65
C LEU A 217 -3.45 5.49 -22.06
N GLU A 218 -3.26 4.39 -22.80
CA GLU A 218 -2.78 4.44 -24.19
C GLU A 218 -3.76 5.18 -25.12
N LYS A 219 -5.06 4.91 -24.99
CA LYS A 219 -6.10 5.64 -25.73
C LYS A 219 -6.08 7.13 -25.40
N LEU A 220 -6.01 7.47 -24.12
CA LEU A 220 -5.97 8.87 -23.68
C LEU A 220 -4.75 9.60 -24.26
N LEU A 221 -3.57 8.99 -24.21
CA LEU A 221 -2.34 9.56 -24.76
C LEU A 221 -2.34 9.64 -26.29
N THR A 222 -3.02 8.73 -26.97
CA THR A 222 -3.18 8.79 -28.43
C THR A 222 -4.05 9.97 -28.85
N ALA A 223 -5.13 10.23 -28.09
CA ALA A 223 -6.03 11.35 -28.35
C ALA A 223 -5.46 12.70 -27.87
N HIS A 224 -4.68 12.69 -26.78
CA HIS A 224 -4.14 13.86 -26.10
C HIS A 224 -2.63 13.71 -25.81
N PRO A 225 -1.78 13.67 -26.86
CA PRO A 225 -0.33 13.54 -26.70
C PRO A 225 0.30 14.74 -25.95
N ASP A 226 -0.39 15.88 -25.96
CA ASP A 226 -0.01 17.10 -25.23
C ASP A 226 0.10 16.87 -23.71
N LEU A 227 -0.65 15.94 -23.14
CA LEU A 227 -0.57 15.61 -21.71
C LEU A 227 0.81 15.06 -21.32
N GLN A 228 1.39 14.24 -22.19
CA GLN A 228 2.72 13.68 -21.96
C GLN A 228 3.80 14.73 -22.17
N GLU A 229 3.65 15.60 -23.17
CA GLU A 229 4.59 16.70 -23.41
C GLU A 229 4.55 17.76 -22.30
N GLU A 230 3.36 18.07 -21.77
CA GLU A 230 3.19 18.93 -20.61
C GLU A 230 3.86 18.32 -19.38
N GLU A 231 3.64 17.03 -19.10
CA GLU A 231 4.31 16.34 -18.00
C GLU A 231 5.83 16.36 -18.14
N LYS A 232 6.37 16.00 -19.32
CA LYS A 232 7.82 16.07 -19.59
C LYS A 232 8.39 17.47 -19.35
N LYS A 233 7.64 18.52 -19.73
CA LYS A 233 8.03 19.91 -19.53
C LYS A 233 7.95 20.33 -18.07
N GLU A 234 6.90 19.93 -17.35
CA GLU A 234 6.76 20.13 -15.89
C GLU A 234 7.92 19.45 -15.15
N GLU A 235 8.25 18.21 -15.50
CA GLU A 235 9.38 17.47 -14.93
C GLU A 235 10.73 18.12 -15.26
N ALA A 236 10.95 18.58 -16.51
CA ALA A 236 12.16 19.30 -16.89
C ALA A 236 12.34 20.60 -16.10
N THR A 237 11.26 21.37 -15.97
CA THR A 237 11.24 22.59 -15.16
C THR A 237 11.52 22.28 -13.69
N SER A 238 10.92 21.21 -13.15
CA SER A 238 11.16 20.74 -11.78
C SER A 238 12.63 20.40 -11.54
N ARG A 239 13.31 19.75 -12.50
CA ARG A 239 14.75 19.43 -12.40
C ARG A 239 15.64 20.68 -12.36
N LEU A 240 15.32 21.68 -13.16
CA LEU A 240 16.03 22.94 -13.20
C LEU A 240 15.95 23.71 -11.88
N ILE A 241 14.74 23.85 -11.34
CA ILE A 241 14.51 24.67 -10.13
C ILE A 241 14.83 23.95 -8.82
N SER A 242 14.78 22.62 -8.80
CA SER A 242 15.11 21.84 -7.60
C SER A 242 16.61 21.94 -7.31
N SER A 243 17.00 22.13 -6.05
CA SER A 243 18.39 22.08 -5.62
C SER A 243 18.64 20.81 -4.80
N ALA A 244 19.77 20.16 -5.05
CA ALA A 244 20.24 19.11 -4.16
C ALA A 244 20.70 19.76 -2.83
N PRO A 245 20.13 19.36 -1.68
CA PRO A 245 20.46 19.99 -0.40
C PRO A 245 21.89 19.65 0.03
N ILE A 246 22.55 20.58 0.72
CA ILE A 246 23.80 20.29 1.42
C ILE A 246 23.45 19.97 2.86
N VAL A 247 24.06 18.93 3.41
CA VAL A 247 23.80 18.44 4.77
C VAL A 247 25.03 18.61 5.65
N GLU A 248 24.83 18.58 6.96
CA GLU A 248 25.94 18.61 7.91
C GLU A 248 26.88 17.41 7.68
N PRO A 249 28.20 17.64 7.51
CA PRO A 249 29.20 16.59 7.46
C PRO A 249 29.21 15.73 8.73
N VAL A 250 29.46 14.43 8.57
CA VAL A 250 29.47 13.46 9.67
C VAL A 250 30.80 12.73 9.67
N ASP A 251 31.32 12.43 10.85
CA ASP A 251 32.51 11.59 10.98
C ASP A 251 32.19 10.13 10.64
N ARG A 252 32.74 9.67 9.50
CA ARG A 252 32.60 8.31 8.98
C ARG A 252 33.66 7.35 9.50
N THR A 253 34.62 7.82 10.31
CA THR A 253 35.77 7.02 10.77
C THR A 253 35.30 5.81 11.58
N ALA A 254 35.80 4.62 11.20
CA ALA A 254 35.47 3.35 11.84
C ALA A 254 33.96 3.01 11.90
N VAL A 255 33.13 3.65 11.07
CA VAL A 255 31.71 3.32 10.94
C VAL A 255 31.50 2.40 9.73
N PRO A 256 30.86 1.22 9.91
CA PRO A 256 30.57 0.32 8.79
C PRO A 256 29.74 1.00 7.70
N GLN A 257 30.11 0.72 6.45
CA GLN A 257 29.32 1.09 5.27
C GLN A 257 28.26 0.01 5.00
N ILE A 258 27.13 0.45 4.48
CA ILE A 258 26.01 -0.41 4.05
C ILE A 258 25.55 0.02 2.65
N ARG A 259 24.90 -0.89 1.94
CA ARG A 259 24.37 -0.67 0.60
C ARG A 259 22.85 -0.83 0.57
N ILE A 260 22.14 0.25 0.25
CA ILE A 260 20.67 0.28 0.22
C ILE A 260 20.19 0.29 -1.22
N GLY A 261 19.44 -0.73 -1.62
CA GLY A 261 18.76 -0.78 -2.92
C GLY A 261 17.62 0.24 -2.96
N LEU A 262 17.78 1.29 -3.75
CA LEU A 262 16.80 2.37 -3.91
C LEU A 262 15.72 2.04 -4.94
N ALA A 263 16.12 1.48 -6.08
CA ALA A 263 15.23 1.08 -7.17
C ALA A 263 15.93 0.04 -8.08
N GLU A 264 15.13 -0.73 -8.82
CA GLU A 264 15.60 -1.76 -9.74
C GLU A 264 14.83 -1.72 -11.05
N ASN A 265 15.40 -2.34 -12.09
CA ASN A 265 14.83 -2.36 -13.45
C ASN A 265 14.62 -0.93 -13.99
N VAL A 266 15.50 -0.01 -13.59
CA VAL A 266 15.42 1.39 -13.97
C VAL A 266 15.99 1.56 -15.37
N GLY A 267 15.16 1.95 -16.34
CA GLY A 267 15.61 2.25 -17.71
C GLY A 267 16.22 3.64 -17.85
N LEU A 268 15.77 4.59 -17.04
CA LEU A 268 16.20 5.99 -17.09
C LEU A 268 16.09 6.61 -15.69
N ILE A 269 17.10 7.41 -15.32
CA ILE A 269 17.06 8.23 -14.11
C ILE A 269 17.83 9.53 -14.30
N PHE A 270 17.28 10.63 -13.76
CA PHE A 270 17.99 11.90 -13.66
C PHE A 270 18.54 12.07 -12.25
N MET A 271 19.72 12.66 -12.15
CA MET A 271 20.36 12.98 -10.88
C MET A 271 20.89 14.42 -10.92
N LYS A 272 20.80 15.15 -9.81
CA LYS A 272 21.43 16.46 -9.64
C LYS A 272 22.38 16.46 -8.46
N THR A 273 23.57 17.00 -8.65
CA THR A 273 24.65 17.01 -7.66
C THR A 273 24.58 18.24 -6.77
N SER A 274 24.94 18.15 -5.48
CA SER A 274 25.00 19.33 -4.61
C SER A 274 26.39 19.98 -4.53
N ALA A 275 27.43 19.30 -4.99
CA ALA A 275 28.84 19.69 -4.91
C ALA A 275 29.63 19.21 -6.16
N ASP A 276 30.92 19.54 -6.22
CA ASP A 276 31.83 18.97 -7.21
C ASP A 276 31.83 17.45 -7.11
N PHE A 277 31.54 16.78 -8.22
CA PHE A 277 31.32 15.34 -8.25
C PHE A 277 32.38 14.61 -9.07
N ARG A 278 32.53 13.33 -8.77
CA ARG A 278 33.28 12.37 -9.58
C ARG A 278 32.40 11.18 -9.90
N LEU A 279 32.47 10.74 -11.14
CA LEU A 279 31.90 9.50 -11.64
C LEU A 279 33.04 8.54 -11.94
N THR A 280 33.02 7.39 -11.28
CA THR A 280 34.09 6.38 -11.37
C THR A 280 33.53 5.02 -11.79
N SER A 281 34.39 4.15 -12.32
CA SER A 281 34.10 2.71 -12.43
C SER A 281 34.17 2.03 -11.06
N ASP A 282 33.72 0.78 -10.98
CA ASP A 282 33.92 -0.09 -9.81
C ASP A 282 35.41 -0.35 -9.46
N SER A 283 36.29 -0.28 -10.46
CA SER A 283 37.74 -0.34 -10.31
C SER A 283 38.37 0.97 -9.82
N GLY A 284 37.57 2.02 -9.63
CA GLY A 284 38.01 3.32 -9.12
C GLY A 284 38.63 4.25 -10.17
N VAL A 285 38.52 3.90 -11.47
CA VAL A 285 38.97 4.78 -12.55
C VAL A 285 38.00 5.93 -12.68
N GLU A 286 38.49 7.16 -12.63
CA GLU A 286 37.68 8.36 -12.87
C GLU A 286 37.32 8.47 -14.36
N LEU A 287 36.02 8.55 -14.65
CA LEU A 287 35.47 8.57 -16.00
C LEU A 287 34.94 9.96 -16.38
N LEU A 288 34.39 10.68 -15.40
CA LEU A 288 33.82 12.01 -15.57
C LEU A 288 33.87 12.76 -14.23
N SER A 289 34.07 14.07 -14.28
CA SER A 289 33.91 14.97 -13.14
C SER A 289 33.10 16.19 -13.56
N GLY A 290 32.52 16.91 -12.61
CA GLY A 290 31.82 18.15 -12.92
C GLY A 290 31.43 18.95 -11.69
N SER A 291 30.83 20.11 -11.94
CA SER A 291 30.51 21.11 -10.92
C SER A 291 29.21 20.82 -10.18
N PRO A 292 28.91 21.55 -9.08
CA PRO A 292 27.66 21.41 -8.35
C PRO A 292 26.46 21.76 -9.22
N GLN A 293 25.28 21.26 -8.84
CA GLN A 293 24.00 21.49 -9.52
C GLN A 293 23.96 20.99 -10.97
N THR A 294 24.92 20.14 -11.37
CA THR A 294 24.92 19.47 -12.67
C THR A 294 23.82 18.42 -12.69
N ILE A 295 22.99 18.45 -13.73
CA ILE A 295 21.99 17.42 -14.00
C ILE A 295 22.59 16.38 -14.94
N LEU A 296 22.61 15.13 -14.49
CA LEU A 296 23.06 13.98 -15.26
C LEU A 296 21.85 13.09 -15.57
N LYS A 297 21.74 12.68 -16.83
CA LYS A 297 20.73 11.72 -17.31
C LYS A 297 21.40 10.39 -17.58
N PHE A 298 21.03 9.37 -16.82
CA PHE A 298 21.49 8.00 -17.01
C PHE A 298 20.43 7.23 -17.78
N VAL A 299 20.81 6.64 -18.91
CA VAL A 299 19.95 5.82 -19.76
C VAL A 299 20.57 4.44 -19.90
N PHE A 300 19.81 3.42 -19.53
CA PHE A 300 20.19 2.03 -19.71
C PHE A 300 19.72 1.52 -21.07
N SER A 301 20.58 0.81 -21.78
CA SER A 301 20.20 0.07 -22.98
C SER A 301 20.14 -1.44 -22.72
N PRO A 302 19.24 -2.18 -23.38
CA PRO A 302 19.11 -3.64 -23.21
C PRO A 302 20.39 -4.44 -23.49
N GLU A 303 21.37 -3.85 -24.17
CA GLU A 303 22.69 -4.47 -24.39
C GLU A 303 23.62 -4.37 -23.16
N GLY A 304 23.11 -3.97 -21.99
CA GLY A 304 23.89 -3.86 -20.76
C GLY A 304 24.76 -2.61 -20.69
N ARG A 305 24.45 -1.56 -21.47
CA ARG A 305 25.23 -0.32 -21.50
C ARG A 305 24.48 0.80 -20.81
N THR A 306 25.19 1.57 -19.99
CA THR A 306 24.70 2.83 -19.43
C THR A 306 25.32 3.99 -20.19
N LYS A 307 24.45 4.84 -20.75
CA LYS A 307 24.84 6.11 -21.37
C LYS A 307 24.52 7.25 -20.42
N VAL A 308 25.46 8.17 -20.27
CA VAL A 308 25.32 9.36 -19.43
C VAL A 308 25.26 10.58 -20.33
N TYR A 309 24.25 11.41 -20.14
CA TYR A 309 24.05 12.66 -20.87
C TYR A 309 24.00 13.85 -19.90
N ASP A 310 24.31 15.04 -20.42
CA ASP A 310 23.96 16.28 -19.74
C ASP A 310 22.47 16.63 -19.96
N GLU A 311 22.05 17.78 -19.42
CA GLU A 311 20.69 18.28 -19.57
C GLU A 311 20.35 18.69 -21.01
N GLN A 312 21.35 19.03 -21.83
CA GLN A 312 21.19 19.39 -23.24
C GLN A 312 21.22 18.16 -24.17
N GLU A 313 21.12 16.96 -23.61
CA GLU A 313 21.15 15.68 -24.33
C GLU A 313 22.49 15.39 -25.04
N HIS A 314 23.59 16.04 -24.64
CA HIS A 314 24.91 15.69 -25.12
C HIS A 314 25.41 14.43 -24.40
N LEU A 315 25.87 13.44 -25.18
CA LEU A 315 26.45 12.21 -24.65
C LEU A 315 27.81 12.51 -24.00
N LEU A 316 27.92 12.26 -22.70
CA LEU A 316 29.13 12.45 -21.91
C LEU A 316 29.96 11.16 -21.80
N LEU A 317 29.28 10.02 -21.60
CA LEU A 317 29.92 8.73 -21.33
C LEU A 317 29.06 7.57 -21.81
N THR A 318 29.70 6.49 -22.25
CA THR A 318 29.08 5.17 -22.40
C THR A 318 29.93 4.15 -21.63
N SER A 319 29.30 3.36 -20.76
CA SER A 319 29.97 2.34 -19.94
C SER A 319 29.18 1.03 -19.93
N THR A 320 29.88 -0.09 -19.82
CA THR A 320 29.32 -1.41 -19.48
C THR A 320 29.51 -1.75 -18.00
N ASP A 321 30.42 -1.04 -17.33
CA ASP A 321 30.77 -1.27 -15.93
C ASP A 321 29.81 -0.51 -15.01
N SER A 322 29.82 -0.89 -13.74
CA SER A 322 29.10 -0.14 -12.71
C SER A 322 29.66 1.27 -12.59
N LEU A 323 28.77 2.24 -12.40
CA LEU A 323 29.14 3.65 -12.25
C LEU A 323 28.91 4.08 -10.80
N ILE A 324 29.88 4.79 -10.23
CA ILE A 324 29.80 5.30 -8.85
C ILE A 324 29.91 6.81 -8.89
N LEU A 325 28.81 7.49 -8.54
CA LEU A 325 28.75 8.93 -8.33
C LEU A 325 29.11 9.23 -6.87
N SER A 326 30.17 10.00 -6.68
CA SER A 326 30.76 10.30 -5.37
C SER A 326 31.21 11.77 -5.28
N TYR A 327 31.55 12.19 -4.06
CA TYR A 327 31.93 13.56 -3.73
C TYR A 327 33.19 13.57 -2.87
N LEU A 328 33.98 14.65 -2.98
CA LEU A 328 35.03 14.94 -2.00
C LEU A 328 34.47 15.61 -0.75
N GLU A 329 33.42 16.41 -0.91
CA GLU A 329 32.74 17.11 0.18
C GLU A 329 31.83 16.14 0.96
N PRO A 330 32.06 15.88 2.26
CA PRO A 330 31.29 14.87 3.00
C PRO A 330 29.81 15.21 3.21
N GLY A 331 29.47 16.51 3.16
CA GLY A 331 28.09 17.02 3.28
C GLY A 331 27.32 17.07 1.95
N ALA A 332 27.92 16.60 0.86
CA ALA A 332 27.27 16.58 -0.44
C ALA A 332 26.18 15.50 -0.53
N THR A 333 25.17 15.75 -1.34
CA THR A 333 24.06 14.83 -1.62
C THR A 333 23.81 14.72 -3.11
N THR A 334 23.14 13.63 -3.49
CA THR A 334 22.58 13.46 -4.83
C THR A 334 21.06 13.52 -4.77
N LEU A 335 20.46 14.43 -5.52
CA LEU A 335 19.02 14.47 -5.74
C LEU A 335 18.64 13.57 -6.91
N LEU A 336 17.95 12.47 -6.64
CA LEU A 336 17.38 11.57 -7.64
C LEU A 336 15.96 12.03 -7.98
N PHE A 337 15.66 12.13 -9.26
CA PHE A 337 14.32 12.54 -9.71
C PHE A 337 13.44 11.33 -10.04
N ASN A 338 12.15 11.49 -9.75
CA ASN A 338 11.11 10.54 -10.14
C ASN A 338 11.40 9.09 -9.69
N LEU A 339 11.84 8.92 -8.44
CA LEU A 339 12.10 7.60 -7.87
C LEU A 339 10.77 6.94 -7.50
N GLU A 340 10.55 5.72 -7.98
CA GLU A 340 9.38 4.92 -7.61
C GLU A 340 9.45 4.57 -6.12
N PHE A 341 8.33 4.70 -5.42
CA PHE A 341 8.19 4.25 -4.04
C PHE A 341 6.86 3.54 -3.85
N GLY A 342 6.80 2.65 -2.85
CA GLY A 342 5.55 2.01 -2.44
C GLY A 342 4.91 1.10 -3.46
N ARG A 343 5.66 0.60 -4.44
CA ARG A 343 5.14 -0.29 -5.50
C ARG A 343 4.22 -1.37 -4.91
N GLY A 344 3.00 -1.47 -5.45
CA GLY A 344 1.97 -2.42 -5.00
C GLY A 344 1.16 -1.97 -3.78
N TYR A 345 1.54 -0.87 -3.13
CA TYR A 345 0.76 -0.24 -2.07
C TYR A 345 -0.11 0.89 -2.60
N TYR A 346 -1.06 1.32 -1.77
CA TYR A 346 -1.97 2.39 -2.12
C TYR A 346 -1.32 3.78 -2.20
N TRP A 347 -0.22 3.96 -1.48
CA TRP A 347 0.61 5.16 -1.49
C TRP A 347 1.72 5.09 -2.54
N ALA A 348 1.68 4.11 -3.45
CA ALA A 348 2.66 4.01 -4.52
C ALA A 348 2.68 5.28 -5.37
N GLY A 349 3.87 5.68 -5.80
CA GLY A 349 4.02 6.85 -6.65
C GLY A 349 5.47 7.08 -7.01
N TYR A 350 5.73 8.30 -7.45
CA TYR A 350 7.06 8.77 -7.77
C TYR A 350 7.32 10.08 -7.07
N GLU A 351 8.53 10.26 -6.55
CA GLU A 351 8.96 11.53 -5.97
C GLU A 351 10.45 11.77 -6.15
N ASN A 352 10.87 13.03 -5.96
CA ASN A 352 12.27 13.39 -5.94
C ASN A 352 12.83 13.17 -4.54
N ARG A 353 13.98 12.49 -4.42
CA ARG A 353 14.62 12.20 -3.13
C ARG A 353 16.10 12.50 -3.16
N ALA A 354 16.60 13.17 -2.12
CA ALA A 354 18.02 13.43 -1.94
C ALA A 354 18.63 12.42 -0.99
N TYR A 355 19.85 11.97 -1.29
CA TYR A 355 20.56 10.95 -0.51
C TYR A 355 22.00 11.38 -0.20
N ARG A 356 22.46 11.03 1.00
CA ARG A 356 23.87 11.15 1.42
C ARG A 356 24.72 10.06 0.76
N GLY A 357 26.04 10.23 0.80
CA GLY A 357 26.98 9.19 0.40
C GLY A 357 27.06 9.04 -1.12
N GLU A 358 27.38 7.83 -1.56
CA GLU A 358 27.60 7.51 -2.97
C GLU A 358 26.35 6.91 -3.60
N ILE A 359 26.17 7.17 -4.90
CA ILE A 359 25.14 6.52 -5.70
C ILE A 359 25.83 5.59 -6.71
N HIS A 360 25.56 4.31 -6.56
CA HIS A 360 26.06 3.23 -7.40
C HIS A 360 24.96 2.87 -8.41
N LEU A 361 25.28 2.89 -9.70
CA LEU A 361 24.43 2.42 -10.78
C LEU A 361 24.98 1.08 -11.28
N LEU A 362 24.27 0.01 -10.96
CA LEU A 362 24.67 -1.37 -11.30
C LEU A 362 23.87 -1.84 -12.53
N PRO A 363 24.53 -2.10 -13.68
CA PRO A 363 23.84 -2.60 -14.87
C PRO A 363 23.47 -4.08 -14.72
N PHE A 364 22.18 -4.41 -14.90
CA PHE A 364 21.67 -5.79 -15.02
C PHE A 364 20.89 -5.94 -16.33
N GLN A 365 20.68 -7.18 -16.80
CA GLN A 365 19.95 -7.42 -18.06
C GLN A 365 18.54 -6.78 -18.10
N SER A 366 17.89 -6.67 -16.96
CA SER A 366 16.53 -6.11 -16.85
C SER A 366 16.48 -4.60 -16.64
N GLY A 367 17.62 -3.94 -16.43
CA GLY A 367 17.71 -2.50 -16.15
C GLY A 367 18.82 -2.15 -15.16
N LEU A 368 18.91 -0.87 -14.80
CA LEU A 368 19.80 -0.42 -13.74
C LEU A 368 19.21 -0.74 -12.36
N THR A 369 20.07 -1.18 -11.46
CA THR A 369 19.83 -1.18 -10.01
C THR A 369 20.54 0.02 -9.42
N ILE A 370 19.77 0.88 -8.74
CA ILE A 370 20.27 2.09 -8.09
C ILE A 370 20.51 1.78 -6.63
N VAL A 371 21.74 1.91 -6.18
CA VAL A 371 22.16 1.58 -4.82
C VAL A 371 22.75 2.81 -4.16
N ASN A 372 22.34 3.11 -2.94
CA ASN A 372 22.99 4.13 -2.12
C ASN A 372 23.95 3.47 -1.13
N GLN A 373 25.21 3.91 -1.15
CA GLN A 373 26.25 3.45 -0.24
C GLN A 373 26.63 4.56 0.74
N LEU A 374 26.46 4.28 2.03
CA LEU A 374 26.66 5.23 3.13
C LEU A 374 26.95 4.51 4.44
N THR A 375 27.32 5.25 5.49
CA THR A 375 27.52 4.64 6.81
C THR A 375 26.20 4.19 7.43
N ILE A 376 26.26 3.17 8.29
CA ILE A 376 25.08 2.71 9.05
C ILE A 376 24.43 3.85 9.87
N GLU A 377 25.21 4.79 10.41
CA GLU A 377 24.65 5.90 11.19
C GLU A 377 23.96 6.94 10.30
N GLU A 378 24.51 7.25 9.12
CA GLU A 378 23.86 8.14 8.14
C GLU A 378 22.54 7.56 7.63
N TYR A 379 22.48 6.23 7.45
CA TYR A 379 21.25 5.53 7.12
C TYR A 379 20.16 5.71 8.19
N LEU A 380 20.53 5.60 9.47
CA LEU A 380 19.59 5.70 10.59
C LEU A 380 19.03 7.12 10.78
N TYR A 381 19.74 8.17 10.33
CA TYR A 381 19.18 9.53 10.31
C TYR A 381 17.90 9.64 9.48
N SER A 382 17.74 8.79 8.47
CA SER A 382 16.54 8.73 7.63
C SER A 382 15.55 7.65 8.07
N VAL A 383 16.03 6.49 8.55
CA VAL A 383 15.15 5.37 8.95
C VAL A 383 14.29 5.72 10.16
N VAL A 384 14.90 6.17 11.26
CA VAL A 384 14.18 6.47 12.50
C VAL A 384 12.98 7.41 12.28
N PRO A 385 13.12 8.57 11.60
CA PRO A 385 12.00 9.49 11.37
C PRO A 385 11.02 9.00 10.30
N SER A 386 11.41 8.00 9.50
CA SER A 386 10.51 7.37 8.52
C SER A 386 9.64 6.28 9.15
N GLU A 387 10.03 5.74 10.31
CA GLU A 387 9.31 4.69 11.02
C GLU A 387 8.59 5.18 12.29
N MET A 388 8.98 6.34 12.83
CA MET A 388 8.30 6.95 13.97
C MET A 388 8.35 8.49 13.95
N PRO A 389 7.40 9.17 14.62
CA PRO A 389 7.40 10.64 14.67
C PRO A 389 8.65 11.19 15.37
N SER A 390 9.35 12.12 14.70
CA SER A 390 10.55 12.77 15.26
C SER A 390 10.29 13.65 16.49
N SER A 391 9.02 13.91 16.82
CA SER A 391 8.56 14.65 17.99
C SER A 391 8.46 13.80 19.25
N TRP A 392 8.64 12.48 19.14
CA TRP A 392 8.62 11.59 20.29
C TRP A 392 9.80 11.83 21.25
N PRO A 393 9.67 11.43 22.53
CA PRO A 393 10.72 11.64 23.52
C PRO A 393 12.08 11.07 23.08
N ALA A 394 13.17 11.72 23.47
CA ALA A 394 14.53 11.33 23.06
C ALA A 394 14.83 9.83 23.34
N ALA A 395 14.45 9.32 24.50
CA ALA A 395 14.63 7.90 24.85
C ALA A 395 13.92 6.94 23.87
N ALA A 396 12.78 7.32 23.31
CA ALA A 396 12.09 6.52 22.30
C ALA A 396 12.84 6.53 20.96
N LEU A 397 13.36 7.70 20.55
CA LEU A 397 14.18 7.82 19.34
C LEU A 397 15.49 7.04 19.48
N GLU A 398 16.13 7.09 20.65
CA GLU A 398 17.35 6.34 20.98
C GLU A 398 17.09 4.83 20.95
N ALA A 399 15.99 4.37 21.58
CA ALA A 399 15.59 2.97 21.54
C ALA A 399 15.33 2.47 20.10
N GLN A 400 14.65 3.27 19.29
CA GLN A 400 14.44 2.95 17.88
C GLN A 400 15.75 2.92 17.10
N ALA A 401 16.66 3.86 17.35
CA ALA A 401 17.97 3.85 16.68
C ALA A 401 18.74 2.56 16.97
N ILE A 402 18.73 2.09 18.22
CA ILE A 402 19.35 0.81 18.62
C ILE A 402 18.65 -0.37 17.94
N ALA A 403 17.32 -0.43 17.97
CA ALA A 403 16.54 -1.50 17.35
C ALA A 403 16.76 -1.54 15.83
N ALA A 404 16.70 -0.38 15.16
CA ALA A 404 16.90 -0.25 13.73
C ALA A 404 18.33 -0.60 13.30
N ARG A 405 19.35 -0.19 14.07
CA ARG A 405 20.75 -0.57 13.84
C ARG A 405 20.94 -2.08 13.94
N THR A 406 20.36 -2.70 14.96
CA THR A 406 20.41 -4.15 15.18
C THR A 406 19.78 -4.89 14.01
N TYR A 407 18.60 -4.44 13.58
CA TYR A 407 17.92 -5.01 12.41
C TYR A 407 18.83 -4.94 11.18
N ALA A 408 19.36 -3.76 10.84
CA ALA A 408 20.21 -3.57 9.68
C ALA A 408 21.45 -4.48 9.69
N PHE A 409 22.14 -4.61 10.84
CA PHE A 409 23.27 -5.52 10.97
C PHE A 409 22.88 -7.00 10.80
N SER A 410 21.78 -7.43 11.40
CA SER A 410 21.31 -8.82 11.28
C SER A 410 20.88 -9.22 9.87
N HIS A 411 20.60 -8.23 9.01
CA HIS A 411 20.13 -8.43 7.64
C HIS A 411 21.16 -8.03 6.56
N LEU A 412 22.42 -7.74 6.92
CA LEU A 412 23.45 -7.44 5.92
C LEU A 412 23.61 -8.59 4.91
N GLY A 413 23.74 -8.25 3.63
CA GLY A 413 23.82 -9.23 2.55
C GLY A 413 22.52 -9.95 2.19
N SER A 414 21.37 -9.61 2.79
CA SER A 414 20.07 -10.25 2.47
C SER A 414 19.74 -10.20 0.96
N TYR A 415 20.25 -9.18 0.26
CA TYR A 415 20.07 -8.99 -1.17
C TYR A 415 21.40 -8.99 -1.95
N GLN A 416 22.43 -9.68 -1.46
CA GLN A 416 23.78 -9.65 -2.06
C GLN A 416 23.78 -10.02 -3.56
N LYS A 417 22.93 -10.98 -3.97
CA LYS A 417 22.75 -11.39 -5.38
C LYS A 417 22.25 -10.26 -6.29
N ARG A 418 21.61 -9.23 -5.71
CA ARG A 418 21.10 -8.03 -6.38
C ARG A 418 22.03 -6.82 -6.22
N GLY A 419 23.16 -6.99 -5.52
CA GLY A 419 24.21 -5.98 -5.40
C GLY A 419 24.07 -5.03 -4.20
N PHE A 420 23.21 -5.31 -3.23
CA PHE A 420 23.01 -4.47 -2.04
C PHE A 420 22.60 -5.29 -0.81
N ASP A 421 22.54 -4.66 0.37
CA ASP A 421 22.28 -5.31 1.65
C ASP A 421 20.79 -5.29 2.03
N LEU A 422 20.16 -4.12 1.92
CA LEU A 422 18.79 -3.83 2.38
C LEU A 422 17.98 -3.08 1.32
N LEU A 423 16.65 -3.17 1.36
CA LEU A 423 15.76 -2.37 0.53
C LEU A 423 15.41 -1.03 1.19
N SER A 424 15.13 -0.01 0.39
CA SER A 424 14.65 1.30 0.87
C SER A 424 13.18 1.31 1.31
N SER A 425 12.44 0.23 1.02
CA SER A 425 11.02 0.07 1.34
C SER A 425 10.79 -0.59 2.70
N VAL A 426 9.52 -0.64 3.11
CA VAL A 426 9.05 -1.37 4.30
C VAL A 426 9.34 -2.88 4.26
N SER A 427 9.80 -3.44 3.13
CA SER A 427 10.32 -4.81 3.07
C SER A 427 11.62 -4.99 3.88
N SER A 428 12.34 -3.91 4.16
CA SER A 428 13.45 -3.91 5.11
C SER A 428 13.20 -2.86 6.19
N GLN A 429 13.47 -1.59 5.89
CA GLN A 429 13.19 -0.46 6.76
C GLN A 429 12.90 0.75 5.88
N ALA A 430 11.98 1.61 6.31
CA ALA A 430 11.59 2.76 5.51
C ALA A 430 12.76 3.76 5.40
N TYR A 431 13.34 3.90 4.21
CA TYR A 431 14.49 4.78 3.94
C TYR A 431 14.12 5.80 2.85
N ASN A 432 13.85 7.04 3.27
CA ASN A 432 13.30 8.08 2.39
C ASN A 432 14.30 9.21 2.07
N GLY A 433 15.58 9.01 2.41
CA GLY A 433 16.65 9.98 2.18
C GLY A 433 16.63 11.18 3.14
N VAL A 434 17.29 12.25 2.74
CA VAL A 434 17.65 13.42 3.56
C VAL A 434 16.44 14.23 4.02
N LYS A 435 15.35 14.23 3.26
CA LYS A 435 14.14 15.03 3.53
C LYS A 435 13.54 14.78 4.92
N ASN A 436 13.69 13.57 5.45
CA ASN A 436 13.12 13.19 6.74
C ASN A 436 14.10 13.37 7.91
N GLU A 437 15.36 13.75 7.66
CA GLU A 437 16.33 13.94 8.73
C GLU A 437 15.93 15.11 9.62
N THR A 438 15.99 14.91 10.93
CA THR A 438 15.71 15.96 11.93
C THR A 438 16.80 16.02 12.97
N SER A 439 17.01 17.20 13.55
CA SER A 439 18.06 17.41 14.55
C SER A 439 17.85 16.58 15.83
N SER A 440 16.60 16.28 16.20
CA SER A 440 16.29 15.40 17.34
C SER A 440 16.72 13.96 17.08
N VAL A 441 16.43 13.43 15.89
CA VAL A 441 16.86 12.09 15.47
C VAL A 441 18.37 12.01 15.36
N VAL A 442 19.02 12.97 14.70
CA VAL A 442 20.48 12.97 14.53
C VAL A 442 21.17 12.93 15.88
N LYS A 443 20.67 13.66 16.88
CA LYS A 443 21.17 13.59 18.26
C LYS A 443 20.98 12.20 18.89
N ALA A 444 19.80 11.59 18.76
CA ALA A 444 19.51 10.27 19.32
C ALA A 444 20.35 9.14 18.69
N VAL A 445 20.50 9.16 17.37
CA VAL A 445 21.35 8.21 16.63
C VAL A 445 22.80 8.34 17.07
N ASN A 446 23.32 9.57 17.18
CA ASN A 446 24.68 9.82 17.66
C ASN A 446 24.89 9.44 19.13
N ALA A 447 23.91 9.70 20.01
CA ALA A 447 23.98 9.34 21.43
C ALA A 447 24.07 7.82 21.65
N THR A 448 23.55 7.03 20.71
CA THR A 448 23.52 5.56 20.74
C THR A 448 24.47 4.93 19.72
N LYS A 449 25.42 5.69 19.17
CA LYS A 449 26.34 5.24 18.11
C LYS A 449 27.01 3.92 18.51
N GLY A 450 26.92 2.93 17.62
CA GLY A 450 27.50 1.59 17.84
C GLY A 450 26.77 0.69 18.85
N GLN A 451 25.68 1.13 19.48
CA GLN A 451 24.89 0.28 20.38
C GLN A 451 23.90 -0.59 19.58
N VAL A 452 23.88 -1.88 19.89
CA VAL A 452 22.99 -2.90 19.29
C VAL A 452 22.43 -3.81 20.38
N LEU A 453 21.31 -4.48 20.11
CA LEU A 453 20.79 -5.55 20.97
C LEU A 453 21.53 -6.85 20.66
N THR A 454 21.84 -7.62 21.70
CA THR A 454 22.59 -8.89 21.63
C THR A 454 21.75 -10.06 22.12
#